data_AF-A0AAD9AQT5-F1
#
_entry.id   AF-A0AAD9AQT5-F1
#
_cell.length_a   1.000
_cell.length_b   1.000
_cell.length_c   1.000
_cell.angle_alpha   90.00
_cell.angle_beta   90.00
_cell.angle_gamma   90.00
#
_symmetry.space_group_name_H-M   'P 1'
#
loop_
_entity.id
_entity.type
_entity.pdbx_description
1 polymer ?
#
loop_
_entity_poly.entity_id
_entity_poly.type
_entity_poly.pdbx_seq_one_letter_code
_entity_poly.pdbx_strand_id
1 'polypeptide(L)'
;MSLSTTTEISASLPPEYTEDASDVQETLQPDTLRRADRFIHSANSAETDSGVYETNREIDSLRENDRKIEFSRIDYSLKRRGGSGGRDSTAAPEIVAHPKHVFNIERPPLVVQEPFAYYIRAVSRSGIGAVGVRFSKIGKGSICKAWLVKRKLNATSDWEAKELLFDVRMNNDVCDWMDDSGRRLAVEESRDGINSLNILVPLERAMRDALVATWCVRRWECKALEYHQKRTWKERKHIMETCTFGLPGRGGA
;
A
#
# COMPACT_ATOMS: atom_id res chain seq x y z
N MET A 1 28.21 -64.59 -35.80
CA MET A 1 27.29 -64.72 -34.66
C MET A 1 27.77 -63.74 -33.61
N SER A 2 27.10 -62.59 -33.50
CA SER A 2 27.59 -61.42 -32.74
C SER A 2 27.02 -61.44 -31.32
N LEU A 3 27.89 -61.16 -30.35
CA LEU A 3 27.61 -60.89 -28.93
C LEU A 3 26.88 -59.56 -28.76
N SER A 4 26.09 -59.40 -27.70
CA SER A 4 25.97 -58.11 -26.99
C SER A 4 25.45 -58.28 -25.56
N THR A 5 26.25 -57.73 -24.66
CA THR A 5 26.22 -57.73 -23.20
C THR A 5 25.20 -56.72 -22.66
N THR A 6 24.61 -57.06 -21.52
CA THR A 6 23.82 -56.23 -20.60
C THR A 6 24.50 -54.89 -20.27
N THR A 7 23.77 -53.78 -20.42
CA THR A 7 24.09 -52.50 -19.79
C THR A 7 22.82 -51.92 -19.17
N GLU A 8 22.73 -51.98 -17.84
CA GLU A 8 21.73 -51.26 -17.06
C GLU A 8 21.96 -49.75 -17.22
N ILE A 9 20.93 -49.03 -17.66
CA ILE A 9 20.93 -47.57 -17.72
C ILE A 9 20.28 -47.09 -16.42
N SER A 10 21.11 -46.81 -15.42
CA SER A 10 20.72 -46.05 -14.24
C SER A 10 20.41 -44.62 -14.70
N ALA A 11 19.13 -44.31 -14.90
CA ALA A 11 18.67 -42.96 -15.17
C ALA A 11 18.96 -42.09 -13.95
N SER A 12 20.05 -41.32 -14.02
CA SER A 12 20.34 -40.25 -13.09
C SER A 12 19.22 -39.22 -13.17
N LEU A 13 18.35 -39.21 -12.16
CA LEU A 13 17.40 -38.12 -11.95
C LEU A 13 18.15 -36.78 -11.95
N PRO A 14 17.61 -35.71 -12.58
CA PRO A 14 18.21 -34.39 -12.45
C PRO A 14 18.25 -34.01 -10.95
N PRO A 15 19.28 -33.28 -10.50
CA PRO A 15 19.39 -32.88 -9.11
C PRO A 15 18.11 -32.16 -8.69
N GLU A 16 17.56 -32.55 -7.54
CA GLU A 16 16.45 -31.89 -6.91
C GLU A 16 16.91 -30.46 -6.57
N TYR A 17 16.49 -29.51 -7.38
CA TYR A 17 16.84 -28.11 -7.21
C TYR A 17 16.02 -27.57 -6.04
N THR A 18 16.55 -27.75 -4.82
CA THR A 18 16.16 -26.90 -3.71
C THR A 18 16.68 -25.50 -4.03
N GLU A 19 15.89 -24.72 -4.77
CA GLU A 19 16.01 -23.28 -4.67
C GLU A 19 15.78 -22.94 -3.20
N ASP A 20 16.82 -22.43 -2.55
CA ASP A 20 16.63 -21.55 -1.40
C ASP A 20 15.80 -20.37 -1.91
N ALA A 21 14.47 -20.53 -1.89
CA ALA A 21 13.46 -19.54 -2.29
C ALA A 21 13.45 -18.29 -1.37
N SER A 22 14.50 -18.14 -0.57
CA SER A 22 14.65 -17.15 0.48
C SER A 22 15.14 -15.79 -0.03
N ASP A 23 15.73 -15.71 -1.23
CA ASP A 23 16.42 -14.47 -1.67
C ASP A 23 16.34 -14.13 -3.17
N VAL A 24 15.37 -14.68 -3.91
CA VAL A 24 15.06 -14.12 -5.24
C VAL A 24 14.26 -12.83 -5.04
N GLN A 25 14.91 -11.68 -5.21
CA GLN A 25 14.24 -10.38 -5.33
C GLN A 25 13.31 -10.42 -6.56
N GLU A 26 12.08 -10.84 -6.32
CA GLU A 26 11.08 -10.97 -7.37
C GLU A 26 10.74 -9.58 -7.92
N THR A 27 11.07 -9.37 -9.19
CA THR A 27 10.74 -8.15 -9.92
C THR A 27 9.37 -8.31 -10.56
N LEU A 28 8.44 -7.46 -10.14
CA LEU A 28 7.06 -7.48 -10.59
C LEU A 28 6.88 -6.57 -11.81
N GLN A 29 6.19 -7.06 -12.84
CA GLN A 29 5.91 -6.32 -14.08
C GLN A 29 4.94 -5.15 -13.86
N PRO A 30 5.00 -4.09 -14.68
CA PRO A 30 4.06 -2.96 -14.64
C PRO A 30 2.60 -3.42 -14.49
N ASP A 31 1.82 -2.67 -13.71
CA ASP A 31 0.45 -3.05 -13.37
C ASP A 31 -0.41 -1.84 -13.04
N THR A 32 -1.71 -1.92 -13.31
CA THR A 32 -2.68 -0.93 -12.85
C THR A 32 -3.43 -1.47 -11.65
N LEU A 33 -3.24 -0.81 -10.51
CA LEU A 33 -3.91 -1.17 -9.27
C LEU A 33 -5.16 -0.32 -9.09
N ARG A 34 -6.27 -0.94 -8.68
CA ARG A 34 -7.55 -0.27 -8.40
C ARG A 34 -7.96 -0.55 -6.97
N ARG A 35 -8.31 0.50 -6.23
CA ARG A 35 -8.79 0.34 -4.86
C ARG A 35 -10.31 0.19 -4.82
N ALA A 36 -10.78 -0.81 -4.10
CA ALA A 36 -12.19 -1.04 -3.78
C ALA A 36 -12.30 -1.41 -2.30
N ASP A 37 -12.99 -0.58 -1.52
CA ASP A 37 -13.14 -0.72 -0.07
C ASP A 37 -11.80 -0.92 0.67
N ARG A 38 -11.60 -2.13 1.22
CA ARG A 38 -10.41 -2.56 1.96
C ARG A 38 -9.35 -3.20 1.07
N PHE A 39 -9.70 -3.56 -0.16
CA PHE A 39 -8.87 -4.32 -1.07
C PHE A 39 -8.31 -3.45 -2.20
N ILE A 40 -7.17 -3.90 -2.73
CA ILE A 40 -6.56 -3.34 -3.92
C ILE A 40 -6.44 -4.49 -4.92
N HIS A 41 -7.01 -4.31 -6.10
CA HIS A 41 -7.07 -5.30 -7.16
C HIS A 41 -6.12 -4.93 -8.28
N SER A 42 -5.52 -5.93 -8.91
CA SER A 42 -4.82 -5.75 -10.18
C SER A 42 -5.86 -5.69 -11.31
N ALA A 43 -5.82 -4.65 -12.12
CA ALA A 43 -6.65 -4.56 -13.33
C ALA A 43 -6.18 -5.52 -14.43
N ASN A 44 -4.95 -6.02 -14.34
CA ASN A 44 -4.38 -6.99 -15.27
C ASN A 44 -4.68 -8.45 -14.87
N SER A 45 -5.26 -8.67 -13.68
CA SER A 45 -5.70 -10.01 -13.27
C SER A 45 -6.98 -10.41 -14.00
N ALA A 46 -7.00 -11.61 -14.58
CA ALA A 46 -8.19 -12.21 -15.17
C ALA A 46 -9.28 -12.52 -14.12
N GLU A 47 -8.89 -12.66 -12.86
CA GLU A 47 -9.79 -12.85 -11.73
C GLU A 47 -10.05 -11.51 -11.05
N THR A 48 -11.17 -10.87 -11.42
CA THR A 48 -11.53 -9.51 -10.99
C THR A 48 -11.73 -9.40 -9.47
N ASP A 49 -12.01 -10.52 -8.79
CA ASP A 49 -12.31 -10.55 -7.34
C ASP A 49 -11.08 -10.87 -6.46
N SER A 50 -9.96 -11.28 -7.06
CA SER A 50 -8.74 -11.67 -6.33
C SER A 50 -7.89 -10.42 -6.02
N GLY A 51 -8.05 -9.86 -4.82
CA GLY A 51 -7.26 -8.72 -4.34
C GLY A 51 -5.76 -9.05 -4.22
N VAL A 52 -4.88 -8.10 -4.51
CA VAL A 52 -3.42 -8.24 -4.36
C VAL A 52 -2.88 -7.62 -3.07
N TYR A 53 -3.61 -6.65 -2.51
CA TYR A 53 -3.36 -6.10 -1.19
C TYR A 53 -4.66 -5.91 -0.42
N GLU A 54 -4.56 -5.90 0.89
CA GLU A 54 -5.66 -5.63 1.81
C GLU A 54 -5.20 -4.67 2.92
N THR A 55 -6.12 -3.81 3.34
CA THR A 55 -6.01 -3.05 4.58
C THR A 55 -7.02 -3.58 5.60
N ASN A 56 -6.65 -3.59 6.88
CA ASN A 56 -7.58 -4.04 7.93
C ASN A 56 -8.80 -3.11 8.08
N ARG A 57 -8.77 -1.90 7.49
CA ARG A 57 -9.83 -0.89 7.53
C ARG A 57 -9.92 -0.16 6.21
N GLU A 58 -11.14 0.20 5.83
CA GLU A 58 -11.38 0.97 4.61
C GLU A 58 -10.78 2.37 4.73
N ILE A 59 -9.91 2.76 3.81
CA ILE A 59 -9.19 4.04 3.88
C ILE A 59 -10.14 5.24 3.80
N ASP A 60 -11.24 5.14 3.04
CA ASP A 60 -12.21 6.24 2.89
C ASP A 60 -13.05 6.48 4.17
N SER A 61 -13.07 5.50 5.07
CA SER A 61 -13.66 5.61 6.40
C SER A 61 -12.71 6.23 7.44
N LEU A 62 -11.44 6.43 7.13
CA LEU A 62 -10.46 6.95 8.08
C LEU A 62 -10.64 8.45 8.34
N ARG A 63 -10.23 8.86 9.53
CA ARG A 63 -10.36 10.20 10.11
C ARG A 63 -9.00 10.67 10.64
N GLU A 64 -8.99 11.90 11.15
CA GLU A 64 -7.81 12.53 11.75
C GLU A 64 -7.34 11.87 13.05
N ASN A 65 -8.25 11.21 13.78
CA ASN A 65 -7.97 10.56 15.05
C ASN A 65 -7.57 9.10 14.91
N ASP A 66 -7.74 8.52 13.73
CA ASP A 66 -7.18 7.20 13.45
C ASP A 66 -5.65 7.28 13.51
N ARG A 67 -5.03 6.28 14.12
CA ARG A 67 -3.58 6.29 14.37
C ARG A 67 -2.84 5.14 13.74
N LYS A 68 -3.53 4.06 13.37
CA LYS A 68 -2.92 2.84 12.85
C LYS A 68 -3.86 2.13 11.89
N ILE A 69 -3.31 1.68 10.77
CA ILE A 69 -3.90 0.66 9.89
C ILE A 69 -2.85 -0.41 9.58
N GLU A 70 -3.30 -1.64 9.37
CA GLU A 70 -2.45 -2.76 8.98
C GLU A 70 -2.60 -2.98 7.49
N PHE A 71 -1.46 -3.16 6.81
CA PHE A 71 -1.36 -3.34 5.38
C PHE A 71 -0.79 -4.73 5.08
N SER A 72 -1.56 -5.52 4.38
CA SER A 72 -1.25 -6.90 4.02
C SER A 72 -1.13 -7.05 2.51
N ARG A 73 -0.17 -7.85 2.09
CA ARG A 73 -0.08 -8.37 0.73
C ARG A 73 -0.79 -9.71 0.68
N ILE A 74 -1.54 -10.00 -0.38
CA ILE A 74 -2.22 -11.28 -0.52
C ILE A 74 -1.36 -12.17 -1.41
N ASP A 75 -0.79 -13.22 -0.82
CA ASP A 75 -0.04 -14.25 -1.54
C ASP A 75 -1.01 -15.41 -1.86
N TYR A 76 -1.01 -15.94 -3.08
CA TYR A 76 -1.91 -17.02 -3.50
C TYR A 76 -1.15 -18.35 -3.62
N SER A 77 -1.74 -19.44 -3.13
CA SER A 77 -1.19 -20.80 -3.28
C SER A 77 -2.21 -21.74 -3.91
N LEU A 78 -1.72 -22.71 -4.69
CA LEU A 78 -2.55 -23.76 -5.29
C LEU A 78 -2.56 -24.97 -4.36
N LYS A 79 -3.68 -25.22 -3.69
CA LYS A 79 -3.88 -26.40 -2.87
C LYS A 79 -4.51 -27.51 -3.72
N ARG A 80 -3.72 -28.53 -4.06
CA ARG A 80 -4.25 -29.76 -4.66
C ARG A 80 -4.80 -30.63 -3.52
N ARG A 81 -6.12 -30.87 -3.52
CA ARG A 81 -6.77 -31.76 -2.55
C ARG A 81 -6.40 -33.22 -2.89
N GLY A 82 -5.31 -33.71 -2.33
CA GLY A 82 -4.84 -35.08 -2.51
C GLY A 82 -4.32 -35.66 -1.20
N GLY A 83 -5.15 -36.46 -0.53
CA GLY A 83 -4.78 -37.20 0.67
C GLY A 83 -5.10 -38.67 0.50
N SER A 84 -4.04 -39.46 0.30
CA SER A 84 -3.93 -40.92 0.55
C SER A 84 -5.02 -41.85 0.02
N GLY A 85 -4.70 -42.56 -1.07
CA GLY A 85 -5.16 -43.95 -1.27
C GLY A 85 -6.51 -44.19 -1.96
N GLY A 86 -7.19 -43.18 -2.49
CA GLY A 86 -8.46 -43.36 -3.19
C GLY A 86 -8.34 -43.01 -4.68
N ARG A 87 -8.77 -43.94 -5.54
CA ARG A 87 -8.73 -43.92 -7.02
C ARG A 87 -9.54 -42.80 -7.71
N ASP A 88 -9.96 -41.75 -7.00
CA ASP A 88 -10.78 -40.66 -7.53
C ASP A 88 -10.13 -39.29 -7.24
N SER A 89 -9.17 -38.89 -8.07
CA SER A 89 -8.55 -37.55 -8.03
C SER A 89 -8.99 -36.72 -9.23
N THR A 90 -10.28 -36.38 -9.29
CA THR A 90 -10.86 -35.43 -10.27
C THR A 90 -11.13 -34.05 -9.66
N ALA A 91 -10.75 -33.82 -8.40
CA ALA A 91 -10.95 -32.53 -7.74
C ALA A 91 -10.04 -31.46 -8.35
N ALA A 92 -10.67 -30.38 -8.85
CA ALA A 92 -9.97 -29.21 -9.35
C ALA A 92 -9.08 -28.59 -8.24
N PRO A 93 -7.91 -28.03 -8.60
CA PRO A 93 -7.07 -27.34 -7.63
C PRO A 93 -7.81 -26.14 -7.03
N GLU A 94 -7.67 -25.95 -5.72
CA GLU A 94 -8.26 -24.85 -4.98
C GLU A 94 -7.21 -23.73 -4.84
N ILE A 95 -7.55 -22.50 -5.27
CA ILE A 95 -6.71 -21.32 -5.05
C ILE A 95 -7.00 -20.80 -3.64
N VAL A 96 -5.97 -20.70 -2.80
CA VAL A 96 -6.07 -20.24 -1.42
C VAL A 96 -5.33 -18.92 -1.25
N ALA A 97 -6.01 -17.91 -0.71
CA ALA A 97 -5.42 -16.62 -0.38
C ALA A 97 -4.76 -16.62 1.00
N HIS A 98 -3.56 -16.06 1.09
CA HIS A 98 -2.78 -15.93 2.32
C HIS A 98 -2.38 -14.45 2.54
N PRO A 99 -3.16 -13.71 3.34
CA PRO A 99 -2.79 -12.35 3.71
C PRO A 99 -1.51 -12.37 4.57
N LYS A 100 -0.45 -11.76 4.04
CA LYS A 100 0.81 -11.52 4.72
C LYS A 100 0.85 -10.07 5.16
N HIS A 101 0.77 -9.82 6.47
CA HIS A 101 0.97 -8.49 7.03
C HIS A 101 2.40 -8.01 6.69
N VAL A 102 2.51 -6.87 6.00
CA VAL A 102 3.81 -6.30 5.56
C VAL A 102 4.14 -5.03 6.34
N PHE A 103 3.15 -4.15 6.54
CA PHE A 103 3.37 -2.86 7.18
C PHE A 103 2.29 -2.47 8.17
N ASN A 104 2.71 -1.84 9.27
CA ASN A 104 1.85 -0.96 10.05
C ASN A 104 1.98 0.46 9.50
N ILE A 105 0.89 1.07 9.07
CA ILE A 105 0.85 2.49 8.71
C ILE A 105 0.34 3.26 9.91
N GLU A 106 1.17 4.17 10.42
CA GLU A 106 0.97 4.89 11.66
C GLU A 106 0.93 6.40 11.45
N ARG A 107 -0.01 7.06 12.12
CA ARG A 107 -0.08 8.52 12.21
C ARG A 107 0.25 8.94 13.63
N PRO A 108 1.34 9.68 13.86
CA PRO A 108 1.68 10.13 15.20
C PRO A 108 0.63 11.05 15.82
N PRO A 109 0.57 11.16 17.15
CA PRO A 109 -0.27 12.13 17.83
C PRO A 109 0.12 13.57 17.47
N LEU A 110 -0.86 14.44 17.23
CA LEU A 110 -0.62 15.84 16.84
C LEU A 110 0.12 16.67 17.90
N VAL A 111 0.12 16.22 19.16
CA VAL A 111 0.81 16.88 20.27
C VAL A 111 2.33 16.71 20.17
N VAL A 112 2.80 15.68 19.45
CA VAL A 112 4.22 15.41 19.26
C VAL A 112 4.68 16.08 17.96
N GLN A 113 5.71 16.92 18.03
CA GLN A 113 6.38 17.44 16.84
C GLN A 113 7.26 16.36 16.21
N GLU A 114 6.62 15.47 15.46
CA GLU A 114 7.33 14.42 14.73
C GLU A 114 7.90 14.94 13.40
N PRO A 115 9.09 14.45 13.00
CA PRO A 115 9.67 14.84 11.73
C PRO A 115 8.81 14.39 10.55
N PHE A 116 7.97 13.36 10.65
CA PHE A 116 7.11 12.88 9.56
C PHE A 116 5.65 12.85 9.99
N ALA A 117 4.74 13.07 9.04
CA ALA A 117 3.30 13.08 9.31
C ALA A 117 2.74 11.66 9.45
N TYR A 118 3.36 10.70 8.76
CA TYR A 118 3.03 9.27 8.84
C TYR A 118 4.31 8.44 8.79
N TYR A 119 4.23 7.25 9.37
CA TYR A 119 5.26 6.22 9.32
C TYR A 119 4.68 4.92 8.79
N ILE A 120 5.37 4.28 7.85
CA ILE A 120 5.06 2.93 7.36
C ILE A 120 6.14 2.03 7.95
N ARG A 121 5.79 1.21 8.94
CA ARG A 121 6.71 0.35 9.68
C ARG A 121 6.62 -1.08 9.17
N ALA A 122 7.72 -1.60 8.62
CA ALA A 122 7.82 -3.00 8.27
C ALA A 122 7.62 -3.89 9.51
N VAL A 123 6.81 -4.94 9.38
CA VAL A 123 6.64 -5.94 10.45
C VAL A 123 7.72 -7.02 10.41
N SER A 124 8.34 -7.24 9.25
CA SER A 124 9.49 -8.14 9.10
C SER A 124 10.76 -7.36 8.72
N ARG A 125 11.93 -7.97 9.00
CA ARG A 125 13.24 -7.40 8.63
C ARG A 125 13.59 -7.58 7.15
N SER A 126 12.82 -8.40 6.42
CA SER A 126 13.03 -8.72 5.01
C SER A 126 12.38 -7.71 4.04
N GLY A 127 11.78 -6.65 4.55
CA GLY A 127 11.16 -5.59 3.74
C GLY A 127 12.10 -4.42 3.47
N ILE A 128 11.62 -3.39 2.76
CA ILE A 128 12.38 -2.19 2.42
C ILE A 128 12.87 -1.39 3.66
N GLY A 129 12.33 -1.66 4.84
CA GLY A 129 12.56 -0.92 6.08
C GLY A 129 11.38 -0.02 6.44
N ALA A 130 11.64 0.97 7.30
CA ALA A 130 10.63 1.94 7.70
C ALA A 130 10.62 3.13 6.73
N VAL A 131 9.43 3.60 6.36
CA VAL A 131 9.24 4.76 5.49
C VAL A 131 8.57 5.89 6.26
N GLY A 132 9.11 7.10 6.17
CA GLY A 132 8.48 8.31 6.71
C GLY A 132 7.88 9.13 5.58
N VAL A 133 6.64 9.60 5.75
CA VAL A 133 5.93 10.40 4.73
C VAL A 133 5.68 11.82 5.24
N ARG A 134 5.99 12.82 4.42
CA ARG A 134 5.65 14.23 4.67
C ARG A 134 4.79 14.76 3.54
N PHE A 135 3.84 15.61 3.91
CA PHE A 135 3.03 16.37 2.98
C PHE A 135 3.57 17.80 2.88
N SER A 136 3.69 18.29 1.66
CA SER A 136 4.14 19.65 1.41
C SER A 136 3.03 20.65 1.74
N LYS A 137 3.45 21.84 2.18
CA LYS A 137 2.55 22.99 2.21
C LYS A 137 2.25 23.46 0.78
N ILE A 138 1.07 24.04 0.59
CA ILE A 138 0.56 24.56 -0.69
C ILE A 138 1.64 25.37 -1.44
N GLY A 139 1.76 25.16 -2.76
CA GLY A 139 2.62 25.96 -3.65
C GLY A 139 4.04 25.43 -3.91
N LYS A 140 4.41 24.25 -3.41
CA LYS A 140 5.79 23.71 -3.52
C LYS A 140 6.00 22.63 -4.60
N GLY A 141 5.09 22.47 -5.55
CA GLY A 141 5.19 21.54 -6.70
C GLY A 141 5.06 20.04 -6.35
N SER A 142 5.65 19.60 -5.24
CA SER A 142 5.45 18.28 -4.64
C SER A 142 4.26 18.31 -3.68
N ILE A 143 3.41 17.29 -3.72
CA ILE A 143 2.26 17.10 -2.81
C ILE A 143 2.71 16.35 -1.56
N CYS A 144 3.42 15.25 -1.75
CA CYS A 144 4.01 14.49 -0.67
C CYS A 144 5.31 13.83 -1.10
N LYS A 145 6.15 13.55 -0.11
CA LYS A 145 7.41 12.85 -0.29
C LYS A 145 7.51 11.74 0.75
N ALA A 146 8.10 10.62 0.35
CA ALA A 146 8.31 9.46 1.20
C ALA A 146 9.79 9.09 1.18
N TRP A 147 10.34 8.84 2.37
CA TRP A 147 11.76 8.53 2.54
C TRP A 147 11.93 7.23 3.30
N LEU A 148 12.96 6.47 2.97
CA LEU A 148 13.50 5.50 3.90
C LEU A 148 13.99 6.25 5.15
N VAL A 149 13.57 5.78 6.32
CA VAL A 149 13.93 6.38 7.60
C VAL A 149 14.65 5.39 8.51
N LYS A 150 15.60 5.91 9.28
CA LYS A 150 16.29 5.15 10.32
C LYS A 150 16.16 5.88 11.66
N ARG A 151 16.20 5.12 12.76
CA ARG A 151 16.31 5.71 14.10
C ARG A 151 17.70 6.29 14.27
N LYS A 152 17.81 7.49 14.83
CA LYS A 152 19.10 8.02 15.25
C LYS A 152 19.66 7.17 16.39
N LEU A 153 20.98 6.93 16.37
CA LEU A 153 21.66 6.04 17.32
C LEU A 153 21.51 6.46 18.79
N ASN A 154 21.25 7.75 19.05
CA ASN A 154 21.28 8.37 20.39
C ASN A 154 19.97 9.05 20.81
N ALA A 155 18.87 8.82 20.10
CA ALA A 155 17.58 9.42 20.43
C ALA A 155 16.46 8.38 20.25
N THR A 156 15.69 8.17 21.31
CA THR A 156 14.65 7.13 21.38
C THR A 156 13.47 7.36 20.44
N SER A 157 13.25 8.61 19.99
CA SER A 157 12.12 9.01 19.16
C SER A 157 12.49 9.72 17.85
N ASP A 158 13.77 9.97 17.58
CA ASP A 158 14.15 10.74 16.39
C ASP A 158 14.37 9.83 15.18
N TRP A 159 13.54 10.03 14.17
CA TRP A 159 13.73 9.46 12.84
C TRP A 159 14.44 10.44 11.92
N GLU A 160 15.41 9.92 11.17
CA GLU A 160 16.11 10.68 10.14
C GLU A 160 15.76 10.17 8.73
N ALA A 161 15.51 11.10 7.81
CA ALA A 161 15.41 10.80 6.38
C ALA A 161 16.77 10.35 5.86
N LYS A 162 16.81 9.23 5.13
CA LYS A 162 18.03 8.75 4.48
C LYS A 162 17.94 8.87 2.97
N GLU A 163 17.03 8.12 2.39
CA GLU A 163 16.89 7.99 0.94
C GLU A 163 15.48 8.39 0.55
N LEU A 164 15.33 9.18 -0.51
CA LEU A 164 14.02 9.53 -1.05
C LEU A 164 13.52 8.34 -1.88
N LEU A 165 12.37 7.79 -1.53
CA LEU A 165 11.75 6.71 -2.29
C LEU A 165 10.78 7.27 -3.33
N PHE A 166 9.92 8.21 -2.90
CA PHE A 166 8.85 8.73 -3.74
C PHE A 166 8.72 10.25 -3.59
N ASP A 167 8.62 10.95 -4.71
CA ASP A 167 8.19 12.35 -4.81
C ASP A 167 6.91 12.41 -5.65
N VAL A 168 5.79 12.72 -4.99
CA VAL A 168 4.47 12.78 -5.62
C VAL A 168 4.18 14.21 -6.03
N ARG A 169 3.86 14.44 -7.30
CA ARG A 169 3.65 15.77 -7.87
C ARG A 169 2.30 15.85 -8.54
N MET A 170 1.63 16.99 -8.39
CA MET A 170 0.39 17.24 -9.13
C MET A 170 0.75 17.59 -10.56
N ASN A 171 0.10 16.95 -11.52
CA ASN A 171 0.24 17.25 -12.93
C ASN A 171 -1.16 17.26 -13.55
N ASN A 172 -1.72 18.45 -13.73
CA ASN A 172 -3.13 18.64 -14.05
C ASN A 172 -4.02 17.93 -13.01
N ASP A 173 -4.87 17.00 -13.45
CA ASP A 173 -5.82 16.27 -12.61
C ASP A 173 -5.27 14.93 -12.09
N VAL A 174 -4.02 14.59 -12.41
CA VAL A 174 -3.36 13.35 -11.98
C VAL A 174 -2.17 13.63 -11.06
N CYS A 175 -1.74 12.60 -10.35
CA CYS A 175 -0.58 12.65 -9.47
C CYS A 175 0.54 11.75 -10.01
N ASP A 176 1.66 12.35 -10.39
CA ASP A 176 2.84 11.62 -10.83
C ASP A 176 3.67 11.17 -9.64
N TRP A 177 4.02 9.90 -9.59
CA TRP A 177 4.90 9.30 -8.59
C TRP A 177 6.29 9.13 -9.18
N MET A 178 7.27 9.85 -8.65
CA MET A 178 8.63 9.89 -9.17
C MET A 178 9.61 9.23 -8.17
N ASP A 179 10.67 8.60 -8.68
CA ASP A 179 11.83 8.20 -7.86
C ASP A 179 12.79 9.37 -7.58
N ASP A 180 13.89 9.09 -6.88
CA ASP A 180 14.92 10.08 -6.52
C ASP A 180 15.66 10.66 -7.73
N SER A 181 15.80 9.87 -8.80
CA SER A 181 16.37 10.29 -10.08
C SER A 181 15.43 11.16 -10.92
N GLY A 182 14.17 11.29 -10.48
CA GLY A 182 13.14 12.01 -11.22
C GLY A 182 12.55 11.20 -12.39
N ARG A 183 12.71 9.88 -12.39
CA ARG A 183 12.00 8.98 -13.31
C ARG A 183 10.61 8.69 -12.76
N ARG A 184 9.61 8.68 -13.64
CA ARG A 184 8.22 8.42 -13.26
C ARG A 184 8.02 6.92 -13.06
N LEU A 185 7.64 6.52 -11.85
CA LEU A 185 7.33 5.15 -11.47
C LEU A 185 5.86 4.80 -11.69
N ALA A 186 4.95 5.72 -11.37
CA ALA A 186 3.51 5.51 -11.46
C ALA A 186 2.73 6.80 -11.69
N VAL A 187 1.48 6.67 -12.09
CA VAL A 187 0.48 7.75 -12.16
C VAL A 187 -0.73 7.35 -11.34
N GLU A 188 -1.10 8.19 -10.39
CA GLU A 188 -2.36 8.08 -9.65
C GLU A 188 -3.44 8.93 -10.34
N GLU A 189 -4.59 8.33 -10.54
CA GLU A 189 -5.77 8.96 -11.12
C GLU A 189 -7.03 8.59 -10.33
N SER A 190 -8.01 9.50 -10.35
CA SER A 190 -9.34 9.25 -9.80
C SER A 190 -10.36 9.52 -10.89
N ARG A 191 -10.95 8.46 -11.44
CA ARG A 191 -11.91 8.53 -12.54
C ARG A 191 -13.18 7.77 -12.18
N ASP A 192 -14.33 8.39 -12.39
CA ASP A 192 -15.64 7.74 -12.15
C ASP A 192 -15.79 7.16 -10.73
N GLY A 193 -15.16 7.82 -9.74
CA GLY A 193 -15.13 7.39 -8.34
C GLY A 193 -14.12 6.28 -8.02
N ILE A 194 -13.47 5.71 -9.03
CA ILE A 194 -12.44 4.67 -8.89
C ILE A 194 -11.08 5.34 -8.76
N ASN A 195 -10.35 4.96 -7.71
CA ASN A 195 -8.99 5.41 -7.48
C ASN A 195 -8.03 4.35 -8.01
N SER A 196 -7.20 4.74 -8.96
CA SER A 196 -6.26 3.86 -9.64
C SER A 196 -4.83 4.36 -9.48
N LEU A 197 -3.89 3.41 -9.43
CA LEU A 197 -2.45 3.65 -9.47
C LEU A 197 -1.87 2.82 -10.62
N ASN A 198 -1.53 3.49 -11.71
CA ASN A 198 -0.90 2.89 -12.88
C ASN A 198 0.62 2.87 -12.71
N ILE A 199 1.19 1.72 -12.36
CA ILE A 199 2.62 1.50 -12.20
C ILE A 199 3.23 1.24 -13.58
N LEU A 200 4.15 2.11 -14.00
CA LEU A 200 4.66 2.18 -15.37
C LEU A 200 5.94 1.36 -15.60
N VAL A 201 6.64 1.00 -14.52
CA VAL A 201 7.94 0.32 -14.60
C VAL A 201 7.92 -0.99 -13.79
N PRO A 202 8.75 -1.98 -14.17
CA PRO A 202 9.00 -3.11 -13.31
C PRO A 202 9.58 -2.64 -11.97
N LEU A 203 9.11 -3.21 -10.87
CA LEU A 203 9.55 -2.87 -9.52
C LEU A 203 9.84 -4.14 -8.73
N GLU A 204 10.91 -4.12 -7.95
CA GLU A 204 11.10 -5.13 -6.91
C GLU A 204 9.90 -5.16 -5.97
N ARG A 205 9.53 -6.35 -5.53
CA ARG A 205 8.39 -6.60 -4.64
C ARG A 205 8.35 -5.66 -3.43
N ALA A 206 9.49 -5.50 -2.73
CA ALA A 206 9.57 -4.62 -1.56
C ALA A 206 9.32 -3.13 -1.90
N MET A 207 9.81 -2.66 -3.04
CA MET A 207 9.58 -1.29 -3.53
C MET A 207 8.12 -1.10 -3.92
N ARG A 208 7.50 -2.10 -4.58
CA ARG A 208 6.06 -2.05 -4.91
C ARG A 208 5.20 -2.02 -3.66
N ASP A 209 5.47 -2.89 -2.68
CA ASP A 209 4.73 -2.91 -1.42
C ASP A 209 4.80 -1.53 -0.74
N ALA A 210 5.98 -0.89 -0.74
CA ALA A 210 6.19 0.45 -0.19
C ALA A 210 5.46 1.56 -0.98
N LEU A 211 5.47 1.48 -2.31
CA LEU A 211 4.74 2.41 -3.19
C LEU A 211 3.25 2.36 -2.90
N VAL A 212 2.67 1.15 -2.84
CA VAL A 212 1.23 0.95 -2.61
C VAL A 212 0.84 1.37 -1.18
N ALA A 213 1.66 1.05 -0.18
CA ALA A 213 1.44 1.53 1.19
C ALA A 213 1.52 3.07 1.29
N THR A 214 2.43 3.70 0.55
CA THR A 214 2.53 5.18 0.50
C THR A 214 1.33 5.79 -0.22
N TRP A 215 0.82 5.15 -1.26
CA TRP A 215 -0.45 5.54 -1.90
C TRP A 215 -1.61 5.48 -0.92
N CYS A 216 -1.68 4.44 -0.08
CA CYS A 216 -2.67 4.34 0.99
C CYS A 216 -2.57 5.50 1.99
N VAL A 217 -1.36 5.86 2.43
CA VAL A 217 -1.10 7.03 3.30
C VAL A 217 -1.59 8.32 2.67
N ARG A 218 -1.26 8.55 1.40
CA ARG A 218 -1.70 9.73 0.66
C ARG A 218 -3.22 9.84 0.64
N ARG A 219 -3.90 8.74 0.32
CA ARG A 219 -5.37 8.70 0.29
C ARG A 219 -5.98 8.94 1.67
N TRP A 220 -5.39 8.37 2.71
CA TRP A 220 -5.81 8.64 4.09
C TRP A 220 -5.69 10.13 4.41
N GLU A 221 -4.57 10.78 4.11
CA GLU A 221 -4.42 12.22 4.37
C GLU A 221 -5.45 13.07 3.60
N CYS A 222 -5.70 12.76 2.32
CA CYS A 222 -6.76 13.43 1.55
C CYS A 222 -8.12 13.32 2.23
N LYS A 223 -8.50 12.12 2.68
CA LYS A 223 -9.78 11.90 3.37
C LYS A 223 -9.82 12.60 4.72
N ALA A 224 -8.77 12.51 5.52
CA ALA A 224 -8.69 13.20 6.80
C ALA A 224 -8.87 14.73 6.65
N LEU A 225 -8.23 15.33 5.64
CA LEU A 225 -8.38 16.76 5.33
C LEU A 225 -9.79 17.10 4.84
N GLU A 226 -10.39 16.28 3.96
CA GLU A 226 -11.78 16.46 3.52
C GLU A 226 -12.76 16.45 4.69
N TYR A 227 -12.61 15.50 5.63
CA TYR A 227 -13.46 15.41 6.81
C TYR A 227 -13.27 16.60 7.75
N HIS A 228 -12.02 17.01 8.00
CA HIS A 228 -11.73 18.19 8.81
C HIS A 228 -12.37 19.45 8.20
N GLN A 229 -12.18 19.69 6.91
CA GLN A 229 -12.79 20.83 6.22
C GLN A 229 -14.32 20.81 6.32
N LYS A 230 -14.97 19.69 6.02
CA LYS A 230 -16.44 19.54 6.15
C LYS A 230 -16.92 19.83 7.57
N ARG A 231 -16.17 19.39 8.58
CA ARG A 231 -16.47 19.66 9.99
C ARG A 231 -16.36 21.15 10.32
N THR A 232 -15.25 21.80 9.95
CA THR A 232 -15.07 23.25 10.17
C THR A 232 -16.14 24.08 9.47
N TRP A 233 -16.55 23.69 8.25
CA TRP A 233 -17.65 24.35 7.54
C TRP A 233 -18.99 24.19 8.26
N LYS A 234 -19.31 22.98 8.77
CA LYS A 234 -20.52 22.75 9.57
C LYS A 234 -20.51 23.55 10.86
N GLU A 235 -19.38 23.60 11.56
CA GLU A 235 -19.20 24.39 12.79
C GLU A 235 -19.39 25.88 12.51
N ARG A 236 -18.78 26.41 11.45
CA ARG A 236 -18.98 27.81 11.00
C ARG A 236 -20.43 28.10 10.63
N LYS A 237 -21.09 27.19 9.94
CA LYS A 237 -22.51 27.31 9.57
C LYS A 237 -23.40 27.33 10.81
N HIS A 238 -23.14 26.45 11.78
CA HIS A 238 -23.87 26.40 13.03
C HIS A 238 -23.68 27.66 13.87
N ILE A 239 -22.45 28.21 13.93
CA ILE A 239 -22.17 29.51 14.57
C ILE A 239 -22.91 30.64 13.85
N MET A 240 -22.94 30.62 12.52
CA MET A 240 -23.69 31.62 11.73
C MET A 240 -25.19 31.51 12.01
N GLU A 241 -25.77 30.31 11.99
CA GLU A 241 -27.18 30.07 12.28
C GLU A 241 -27.55 30.46 13.72
N THR A 242 -26.70 30.16 14.71
CA THR A 242 -26.95 30.50 16.13
C THR A 242 -26.74 31.99 16.44
N CYS A 243 -25.80 32.67 15.78
CA CYS A 243 -25.63 34.13 15.89
C CYS A 243 -26.74 34.93 15.18
N THR A 244 -27.52 34.30 14.29
CA THR A 244 -28.62 34.97 13.57
C THR A 244 -29.94 34.97 14.36
N PHE A 245 -30.06 34.18 15.42
CA PHE A 245 -31.29 34.10 16.26
C PHE A 245 -31.22 34.84 17.60
N GLY A 246 -30.20 35.69 17.80
CA GLY A 246 -29.91 36.36 19.09
C GLY A 246 -30.22 37.86 19.18
N LEU A 247 -31.16 38.42 18.40
CA LEU A 247 -31.64 39.79 18.62
C LEU A 247 -33.03 39.77 19.27
N PRO A 248 -33.15 40.02 20.59
CA PRO A 248 -34.45 40.25 21.21
C PRO A 248 -35.04 41.54 20.64
N GLY A 249 -36.28 41.45 20.15
CA GLY A 249 -37.03 42.57 19.63
C GLY A 249 -37.08 43.72 20.63
N ARG A 250 -36.56 44.88 20.22
CA ARG A 250 -36.84 46.15 20.90
C ARG A 250 -38.32 46.45 20.67
N GLY A 251 -39.11 46.30 21.73
CA GLY A 251 -40.42 46.92 21.83
C GLY A 251 -40.29 48.43 21.62
N GLY A 252 -41.27 49.00 20.93
CA GLY A 252 -41.38 50.42 20.70
C GLY A 252 -42.84 50.82 20.46
N ALA A 253 -43.39 51.44 21.50
CA ALA A 253 -44.63 52.24 21.59
C ALA A 253 -45.97 51.52 21.39
#